data_AF-A0A7S3W039-F1
#
_entry.id   AF-A0A7S3W039-F1
#
_cell.length_a   1.000
_cell.length_b   1.000
_cell.length_c   1.000
_cell.angle_alpha   90.00
_cell.angle_beta   90.00
_cell.angle_gamma   90.00
#
_symmetry.space_group_name_H-M   'P 1'
#
loop_
_entity.id
_entity.type
_entity.pdbx_description
1 polymer ?
#
loop_
_entity_poly.entity_id
_entity_poly.type
_entity_poly.pdbx_seq_one_letter_code
_entity_poly.pdbx_strand_id
1 'polypeptide(L)'
;FGDPHIHTFDGMHSDYYTPGEYWIVRSEYLKIQGKYQPLPITGGLSVTVEIAVSGALLGNNVLRIGALSASYGPTKDQQAPILTAFGSEWSDGAGLVHAQYNGAGDLLQKGRAGKPMHVVHVQLGYGVVLQVNRWDEPGEGAYMNVKIRMPPIMGQDGHCGNFNGI
;
A
#
# COMPACT_ATOMS: atom_id res chain seq x y z
N PHE A 1 -6.89 8.56 -7.62
CA PHE A 1 -5.99 7.68 -6.85
C PHE A 1 -4.60 8.32 -6.90
N GLY A 2 -3.90 8.40 -5.75
CA GLY A 2 -2.57 9.01 -5.53
C GLY A 2 -2.57 10.55 -5.57
N ASP A 3 -1.82 11.36 -4.79
CA ASP A 3 -1.08 11.17 -3.54
C ASP A 3 -1.32 12.41 -2.64
N PRO A 4 -1.72 12.24 -1.38
CA PRO A 4 -2.60 11.19 -0.93
C PRO A 4 -4.03 11.65 -1.22
N HIS A 5 -4.40 11.67 -2.51
CA HIS A 5 -5.78 11.72 -2.94
C HIS A 5 -6.38 10.32 -2.75
N ILE A 6 -7.17 10.17 -1.70
CA ILE A 6 -7.82 8.92 -1.32
C ILE A 6 -9.22 8.93 -1.91
N HIS A 7 -9.51 7.93 -2.75
CA HIS A 7 -10.89 7.58 -3.04
C HIS A 7 -11.31 6.52 -2.05
N THR A 8 -12.26 6.84 -1.20
CA THR A 8 -12.73 5.97 -0.13
C THR A 8 -13.63 4.87 -0.68
N PHE A 9 -13.88 3.85 0.14
CA PHE A 9 -14.87 2.81 -0.15
C PHE A 9 -16.29 3.38 -0.26
N ASP A 10 -16.52 4.52 0.38
CA ASP A 10 -17.79 5.25 0.41
C ASP A 10 -17.96 6.21 -0.78
N GLY A 11 -17.03 6.18 -1.74
CA GLY A 11 -17.08 7.00 -2.96
C GLY A 11 -16.66 8.46 -2.74
N MET A 12 -16.12 8.80 -1.57
CA MET A 12 -15.60 10.13 -1.28
C MET A 12 -14.17 10.33 -1.80
N HIS A 13 -13.79 11.59 -1.99
CA HIS A 13 -12.43 12.00 -2.32
C HIS A 13 -11.87 12.90 -1.21
N SER A 14 -10.73 12.52 -0.64
CA SER A 14 -10.08 13.26 0.44
C SER A 14 -8.57 13.37 0.21
N ASP A 15 -8.03 14.55 0.52
CA ASP A 15 -6.61 14.86 0.32
C ASP A 15 -5.89 15.08 1.65
N TYR A 16 -4.81 14.34 1.89
CA TYR A 16 -4.08 14.34 3.17
C TYR A 16 -2.61 14.78 3.05
N TYR A 17 -2.33 16.01 2.61
CA TYR A 17 -0.95 16.42 2.29
C TYR A 17 0.00 16.59 3.48
N THR A 18 -0.44 16.36 4.72
CA THR A 18 0.40 16.53 5.92
C THR A 18 1.31 15.32 6.14
N PRO A 19 2.62 15.50 6.34
CA PRO A 19 3.54 14.39 6.60
C PRO A 19 3.15 13.64 7.88
N GLY A 20 3.30 12.32 7.90
CA GLY A 20 2.96 11.52 9.07
C GLY A 20 2.66 10.07 8.77
N GLU A 21 2.21 9.36 9.79
CA GLU A 21 1.74 7.98 9.69
C GLU A 21 0.25 7.94 9.99
N TYR A 22 -0.54 7.41 9.06
CA TYR A 22 -2.00 7.45 9.13
C TYR A 22 -2.59 6.06 8.95
N TRP A 23 -3.71 5.82 9.63
CA TRP A 23 -4.52 4.64 9.38
C TRP A 23 -5.24 4.79 8.05
N ILE A 24 -4.85 4.00 7.05
CA ILE A 24 -5.58 3.88 5.79
C ILE A 24 -6.78 2.96 6.00
N VAL A 25 -6.54 1.81 6.65
CA VAL A 25 -7.56 0.87 7.13
C VAL A 25 -7.21 0.50 8.57
N ARG A 26 -8.19 0.51 9.46
CA ARG A 26 -8.02 0.13 10.86
C ARG A 26 -9.18 -0.76 11.30
N SER A 27 -8.87 -2.00 11.63
CA SER A 27 -9.74 -2.95 12.32
C SER A 27 -8.86 -3.92 13.12
N GLU A 28 -9.42 -4.80 13.94
CA GLU A 28 -8.61 -5.85 14.58
C GLU A 28 -8.10 -6.91 13.59
N TYR A 29 -8.84 -7.15 12.51
CA TYR A 29 -8.50 -8.19 11.53
C TYR A 29 -7.50 -7.71 10.48
N LEU A 30 -7.61 -6.44 10.07
CA LEU A 30 -6.76 -5.80 9.07
C LEU A 30 -6.40 -4.37 9.50
N LYS A 31 -5.10 -4.10 9.53
CA LYS A 31 -4.49 -2.83 9.90
C LYS A 31 -3.55 -2.42 8.76
N ILE A 32 -3.82 -1.28 8.12
CA ILE A 32 -2.97 -0.70 7.08
C ILE A 32 -2.60 0.72 7.51
N GLN A 33 -1.32 0.95 7.78
CA GLN A 33 -0.77 2.29 7.99
C GLN A 33 -0.05 2.76 6.73
N GLY A 34 -0.24 4.02 6.37
CA GLY A 34 0.53 4.70 5.34
C GLY A 34 1.47 5.72 5.94
N LYS A 35 2.71 5.73 5.49
CA LYS A 35 3.70 6.77 5.78
C LYS A 35 3.71 7.77 4.63
N TYR A 36 3.40 9.02 4.95
CA TYR A 36 3.34 10.13 4.01
C TYR A 36 4.52 11.09 4.24
N GLN A 37 5.25 11.41 3.18
CA GLN A 37 6.43 12.29 3.25
C GLN A 37 6.49 13.22 2.04
N PRO A 38 6.99 14.46 2.21
CA PRO A 38 7.17 15.38 1.09
C PRO A 38 8.34 14.91 0.22
N LEU A 39 8.21 15.09 -1.10
CA LEU A 39 9.30 14.89 -2.05
C LEU A 39 9.65 16.19 -2.78
N PRO A 40 10.89 16.36 -3.28
CA PRO A 40 11.27 17.56 -4.03
C PRO A 40 10.30 17.92 -5.16
N ILE A 41 9.80 16.92 -5.90
CA ILE A 41 8.88 17.12 -7.03
C ILE A 41 7.49 17.64 -6.64
N THR A 42 7.09 17.42 -5.39
CA THR A 42 5.75 17.74 -4.90
C THR A 42 5.61 19.17 -4.42
N GLY A 43 6.71 19.96 -4.44
CA GLY A 43 6.72 21.30 -3.86
C GLY A 43 6.42 21.33 -2.35
N GLY A 44 6.66 20.21 -1.65
CA GLY A 44 6.42 20.07 -0.20
C GLY A 44 5.13 19.35 0.18
N LEU A 45 4.31 18.89 -0.78
CA LEU A 45 3.12 18.07 -0.50
C LEU A 45 3.50 16.61 -0.23
N SER A 46 2.85 15.97 0.74
CA SER A 46 3.21 14.59 1.06
C SER A 46 2.71 13.60 0.01
N VAL A 47 3.52 12.58 -0.26
CA VAL A 47 3.19 11.40 -1.05
C VAL A 47 3.33 10.15 -0.19
N THR A 48 2.69 9.06 -0.59
CA THR A 48 2.84 7.77 0.08
C THR A 48 4.19 7.16 -0.26
N VAL A 49 5.02 6.85 0.75
CA VAL A 49 6.35 6.27 0.55
C VAL A 49 6.47 4.84 1.07
N GLU A 50 5.63 4.48 2.04
CA GLU A 50 5.55 3.13 2.60
C GLU A 50 4.15 2.83 3.14
N ILE A 51 3.73 1.57 3.07
CA ILE A 51 2.62 1.01 3.82
C ILE A 51 3.09 -0.15 4.69
N ALA A 52 2.49 -0.26 5.87
CA ALA A 52 2.60 -1.43 6.73
C ALA A 52 1.22 -2.08 6.84
N VAL A 53 1.14 -3.37 6.51
CA VAL A 53 -0.07 -4.20 6.60
C VAL A 53 0.14 -5.22 7.72
N SER A 54 -0.83 -5.34 8.61
CA SER A 54 -0.81 -6.26 9.76
C SER A 54 -2.23 -6.64 10.19
N GLY A 55 -2.34 -7.42 11.26
CA GLY A 55 -3.60 -7.86 11.84
C GLY A 55 -3.78 -9.38 11.82
N ALA A 56 -4.93 -9.84 12.30
CA ALA A 56 -5.21 -11.27 12.40
C ALA A 56 -5.14 -11.99 11.04
N LEU A 57 -5.45 -11.31 9.93
CA LEU A 57 -5.37 -11.89 8.59
C LEU A 57 -3.93 -12.25 8.16
N LEU A 58 -2.90 -11.70 8.81
CA LEU A 58 -1.48 -12.00 8.55
C LEU A 58 -0.86 -12.84 9.69
N GLY A 59 -1.69 -13.43 10.55
CA GLY A 59 -1.19 -14.10 11.76
C GLY A 59 -0.46 -13.14 12.70
N ASN A 60 -0.84 -11.87 12.71
CA ASN A 60 -0.20 -10.77 13.44
C ASN A 60 1.25 -10.44 13.00
N ASN A 61 1.72 -10.99 11.87
CA ASN A 61 2.94 -10.51 11.22
C ASN A 61 2.70 -9.15 10.55
N VAL A 62 3.80 -8.53 10.13
CA VAL A 62 3.83 -7.24 9.45
C VAL A 62 4.44 -7.41 8.06
N LEU A 63 3.67 -7.06 7.03
CA LEU A 63 4.14 -6.85 5.66
C LEU A 63 4.41 -5.35 5.45
N ARG A 64 5.64 -4.98 5.10
CA ARG A 64 6.01 -3.60 4.71
C ARG A 64 6.27 -3.54 3.22
N ILE A 65 5.70 -2.54 2.56
CA ILE A 65 5.92 -2.26 1.14
C ILE A 65 6.25 -0.78 1.03
N GLY A 66 7.51 -0.50 0.73
CA GLY A 66 7.99 0.82 0.35
C GLY A 66 8.11 0.97 -1.16
N ALA A 67 8.45 2.19 -1.59
CA ALA A 67 8.73 2.51 -2.98
C ALA A 67 9.88 1.67 -3.57
N LEU A 68 10.87 1.27 -2.76
CA LEU A 68 12.09 0.58 -3.21
C LEU A 68 12.29 -0.83 -2.64
N SER A 69 11.53 -1.21 -1.61
CA SER A 69 11.74 -2.48 -0.90
C SER A 69 10.44 -3.04 -0.36
N ALA A 70 10.40 -4.35 -0.16
CA ALA A 70 9.35 -5.02 0.61
C ALA A 70 9.99 -5.98 1.61
N SER A 71 9.33 -6.17 2.75
CA SER A 71 9.81 -7.05 3.81
C SER A 71 8.66 -7.60 4.64
N TYR A 72 8.87 -8.77 5.23
CA TYR A 72 7.87 -9.46 6.04
C TYR A 72 8.48 -10.06 7.29
N GLY A 73 7.74 -10.03 8.40
CA GLY A 73 8.12 -10.72 9.63
C GLY A 73 7.24 -10.37 10.83
N PRO A 74 7.52 -10.96 12.01
CA PRO A 74 6.67 -10.82 13.19
C PRO A 74 6.59 -9.40 13.75
N THR A 75 7.63 -8.58 13.58
CA THR A 75 7.67 -7.20 14.06
C THR A 75 8.38 -6.31 13.05
N LYS A 76 8.29 -4.98 13.22
CA LYS A 76 9.00 -4.02 12.35
C LYS A 76 10.53 -4.20 12.37
N ASP A 77 11.07 -4.72 13.46
CA ASP A 77 12.51 -4.86 13.71
C ASP A 77 13.02 -6.28 13.37
N GLN A 78 12.10 -7.21 13.08
CA GLN A 78 12.41 -8.60 12.75
C GLN A 78 11.80 -8.96 11.40
N GLN A 79 12.29 -8.34 10.32
CA GLN A 79 11.78 -8.59 8.98
C GLN A 79 12.85 -9.14 8.04
N ALA A 80 12.43 -10.03 7.16
CA ALA A 80 13.23 -10.50 6.04
C ALA A 80 12.82 -9.77 4.75
N PRO A 81 13.77 -9.38 3.87
CA PRO A 81 13.45 -8.85 2.56
C PRO A 81 12.68 -9.87 1.72
N ILE A 82 11.67 -9.38 1.00
CA ILE A 82 10.90 -10.16 0.03
C ILE A 82 10.86 -9.40 -1.30
N LEU A 83 10.50 -10.09 -2.38
CA LEU A 83 10.34 -9.48 -3.71
C LEU A 83 11.58 -8.69 -4.18
N THR A 84 12.78 -9.23 -3.95
CA THR A 84 14.06 -8.54 -4.18
C THR A 84 14.46 -8.44 -5.65
N ALA A 85 13.73 -9.11 -6.55
CA ALA A 85 13.98 -9.08 -7.99
C ALA A 85 12.67 -8.82 -8.76
N PHE A 86 12.76 -8.09 -9.87
CA PHE A 86 11.61 -7.92 -10.76
C PHE A 86 11.21 -9.27 -11.39
N GLY A 87 9.91 -9.56 -11.44
CA GLY A 87 9.36 -10.86 -11.81
C GLY A 87 9.32 -11.90 -10.68
N SER A 88 9.67 -11.52 -9.45
CA SER A 88 9.63 -12.45 -8.31
C SER A 88 8.24 -12.58 -7.71
N GLU A 89 8.02 -13.73 -7.09
CA GLU A 89 6.84 -14.05 -6.30
C GLU A 89 7.29 -14.51 -4.92
N TRP A 90 6.41 -14.35 -3.93
CA TRP A 90 6.66 -14.75 -2.56
C TRP A 90 5.34 -15.12 -1.87
N SER A 91 5.39 -16.13 -1.01
CA SER A 91 4.29 -16.45 -0.08
C SER A 91 4.86 -16.69 1.31
N ASP A 92 4.08 -16.36 2.34
CA ASP A 92 4.43 -16.74 3.70
C ASP A 92 4.22 -18.25 3.92
N GLY A 93 4.86 -18.81 4.95
CA GLY A 93 4.79 -20.24 5.24
C GLY A 93 3.39 -20.74 5.64
N ALA A 94 2.50 -19.84 6.07
CA ALA A 94 1.13 -20.16 6.44
C ALA A 94 0.13 -20.02 5.26
N GLY A 95 0.57 -19.48 4.11
CA GLY A 95 -0.30 -19.23 2.96
C GLY A 95 -1.33 -18.12 3.18
N LEU A 96 -1.10 -17.24 4.15
CA LEU A 96 -1.96 -16.09 4.47
C LEU A 96 -1.65 -14.87 3.59
N VAL A 97 -0.42 -14.78 3.10
CA VAL A 97 0.05 -13.68 2.27
C VAL A 97 0.68 -14.25 1.01
N HIS A 98 0.19 -13.84 -0.15
CA HIS A 98 0.84 -14.06 -1.43
C HIS A 98 1.16 -12.71 -2.06
N ALA A 99 2.36 -12.54 -2.58
CA ALA A 99 2.81 -11.31 -3.19
C ALA A 99 3.61 -11.55 -4.47
N GLN A 100 3.49 -10.63 -5.42
CA GLN A 100 4.18 -10.68 -6.70
C GLN A 100 4.73 -9.29 -7.05
N TYR A 101 5.89 -9.24 -7.70
CA TYR A 101 6.48 -8.00 -8.19
C TYR A 101 6.73 -8.07 -9.69
N ASN A 102 5.95 -7.33 -10.49
CA ASN A 102 6.02 -7.37 -11.95
C ASN A 102 5.59 -6.03 -12.58
N GLY A 103 5.32 -6.02 -13.89
CA GLY A 103 4.88 -4.83 -14.63
C GLY A 103 3.41 -4.79 -15.02
N ALA A 104 2.58 -5.68 -14.47
CA ALA A 104 1.15 -5.77 -14.78
C ALA A 104 0.30 -4.95 -13.79
N GLY A 105 -0.92 -4.61 -14.19
CA GLY A 105 -1.89 -3.93 -13.32
C GLY A 105 -2.32 -2.55 -13.81
N ASP A 106 -3.14 -1.89 -13.01
CA ASP A 106 -3.71 -0.58 -13.34
C ASP A 106 -2.68 0.54 -13.20
N LEU A 107 -2.70 1.53 -14.10
CA LEU A 107 -1.96 2.76 -13.87
C LEU A 107 -2.73 3.66 -12.88
N LEU A 108 -2.19 3.82 -11.68
CA LEU A 108 -2.86 4.52 -10.57
C LEU A 108 -2.66 6.04 -10.55
N GLN A 109 -1.90 6.60 -11.50
CA GLN A 109 -1.63 8.04 -11.58
C GLN A 109 -1.68 8.53 -13.04
N LYS A 110 -2.38 9.64 -13.27
CA LYS A 110 -2.41 10.30 -14.57
C LYS A 110 -1.03 10.86 -14.93
N GLY A 111 -0.67 10.84 -16.21
CA GLY A 111 0.61 11.36 -16.69
C GLY A 111 1.80 10.38 -16.60
N ARG A 112 1.56 9.16 -16.13
CA ARG A 112 2.56 8.07 -16.07
C ARG A 112 2.46 7.09 -17.24
N ALA A 113 1.58 7.34 -18.21
CA ALA A 113 1.41 6.45 -19.36
C ALA A 113 2.72 6.31 -20.15
N GLY A 114 3.07 5.08 -20.52
CA GLY A 114 4.30 4.76 -21.25
C GLY A 114 5.56 4.63 -20.38
N LYS A 115 5.50 4.94 -19.08
CA LYS A 115 6.60 4.63 -18.16
C LYS A 115 6.60 3.13 -17.79
N PRO A 116 7.78 2.53 -17.57
CA PRO A 116 7.88 1.16 -17.07
C PRO A 116 7.11 1.01 -15.75
N MET A 117 6.28 -0.04 -15.67
CA MET A 117 5.48 -0.33 -14.49
C MET A 117 6.27 -1.22 -13.53
N HIS A 118 6.31 -0.82 -12.27
CA HIS A 118 6.86 -1.58 -11.15
C HIS A 118 5.75 -1.77 -10.12
N VAL A 119 5.12 -2.93 -10.11
CA VAL A 119 3.87 -3.16 -9.40
C VAL A 119 4.03 -4.32 -8.42
N VAL A 120 3.76 -4.04 -7.14
CA VAL A 120 3.60 -5.08 -6.13
C VAL A 120 2.12 -5.41 -6.00
N HIS A 121 1.78 -6.66 -6.25
CA HIS A 121 0.47 -7.23 -5.99
C HIS A 121 0.51 -8.00 -4.68
N VAL A 122 -0.51 -7.83 -3.84
CA VAL A 122 -0.66 -8.62 -2.62
C VAL A 122 -2.06 -9.19 -2.58
N GLN A 123 -2.16 -10.47 -2.27
CA GLN A 123 -3.40 -11.16 -1.95
C GLN A 123 -3.31 -11.64 -0.50
N LEU A 124 -4.34 -11.31 0.28
CA LEU A 124 -4.51 -11.81 1.64
C LEU A 124 -5.80 -12.64 1.69
N GLY A 125 -6.01 -13.31 2.83
CA GLY A 125 -7.30 -13.91 3.14
C GLY A 125 -8.47 -12.91 3.08
N TYR A 126 -9.69 -13.45 3.04
CA TYR A 126 -10.94 -12.65 3.05
C TYR A 126 -11.12 -11.73 1.82
N GLY A 127 -10.49 -12.05 0.69
CA GLY A 127 -10.67 -11.31 -0.57
C GLY A 127 -10.03 -9.91 -0.57
N VAL A 128 -9.08 -9.66 0.33
CA VAL A 128 -8.31 -8.42 0.38
C VAL A 128 -7.18 -8.47 -0.65
N VAL A 129 -7.14 -7.50 -1.55
CA VAL A 129 -6.15 -7.38 -2.61
C VAL A 129 -5.58 -5.96 -2.62
N LEU A 130 -4.25 -5.86 -2.68
CA LEU A 130 -3.55 -4.60 -2.85
C LEU A 130 -2.80 -4.60 -4.19
N GLN A 131 -2.79 -3.44 -4.84
CA GLN A 131 -1.88 -3.13 -5.92
C GLN A 131 -1.11 -1.86 -5.56
N VAL A 132 0.22 -1.93 -5.61
CA VAL A 132 1.12 -0.83 -5.27
C VAL A 132 2.00 -0.52 -6.48
N ASN A 133 1.76 0.62 -7.12
CA ASN A 133 2.61 1.13 -8.19
C ASN A 133 3.78 1.89 -7.55
N ARG A 134 5.01 1.47 -7.83
CA ARG A 134 6.25 2.09 -7.36
C ARG A 134 6.81 3.02 -8.42
N TRP A 135 7.22 4.21 -8.01
CA TRP A 135 7.83 5.22 -8.87
C TRP A 135 9.15 5.67 -8.27
N ASP A 136 10.20 5.72 -9.09
CA ASP A 136 11.52 6.21 -8.71
C ASP A 136 12.21 6.83 -9.94
N GLU A 137 11.55 7.83 -10.52
CA GLU A 137 12.14 8.52 -11.67
C GLU A 137 13.24 9.48 -11.22
N PRO A 138 14.31 9.63 -12.02
CA PRO A 138 15.36 10.59 -11.75
C PRO A 138 14.81 12.01 -11.52
N GLY A 139 15.17 12.60 -10.38
CA GLY A 139 14.77 13.96 -10.01
C GLY A 139 13.42 14.09 -9.31
N GLU A 140 12.63 13.01 -9.20
CA GLU A 140 11.34 13.03 -8.52
C GLU A 140 11.43 12.60 -7.05
N GLY A 141 12.27 11.60 -6.79
CA GLY A 141 12.31 10.85 -5.54
C GLY A 141 11.36 9.65 -5.57
N ALA A 142 11.62 8.67 -4.70
CA ALA A 142 10.87 7.43 -4.67
C ALA A 142 9.56 7.56 -3.89
N TYR A 143 8.45 7.17 -4.52
CA TYR A 143 7.13 7.15 -3.90
C TYR A 143 6.27 6.04 -4.51
N MET A 144 5.03 5.93 -4.05
CA MET A 144 4.12 4.90 -4.53
C MET A 144 2.65 5.33 -4.48
N ASN A 145 1.84 4.67 -5.30
CA ASN A 145 0.39 4.77 -5.23
C ASN A 145 -0.20 3.42 -4.85
N VAL A 146 -1.20 3.43 -3.98
CA VAL A 146 -1.79 2.23 -3.42
C VAL A 146 -3.26 2.15 -3.81
N LYS A 147 -3.67 0.98 -4.32
CA LYS A 147 -5.07 0.62 -4.55
C LYS A 147 -5.41 -0.58 -3.67
N ILE A 148 -6.45 -0.44 -2.88
CA ILE A 148 -6.95 -1.49 -1.97
C ILE A 148 -8.33 -1.90 -2.45
N ARG A 149 -8.56 -3.20 -2.58
CA ARG A 149 -9.89 -3.80 -2.78
C ARG A 149 -10.11 -4.81 -1.67
N MET A 150 -11.22 -4.69 -0.96
CA MET A 150 -11.60 -5.61 0.10
C MET A 150 -13.11 -5.55 0.32
N PRO A 151 -13.72 -6.63 0.83
CA PRO A 151 -15.05 -6.55 1.41
C PRO A 151 -15.03 -5.77 2.74
N PRO A 152 -16.19 -5.32 3.24
CA PRO A 152 -16.29 -4.73 4.56
C PRO A 152 -15.79 -5.67 5.65
N ILE A 153 -15.03 -5.13 6.60
CA ILE A 153 -14.55 -5.86 7.79
C ILE A 153 -15.16 -5.22 9.04
N MET A 154 -15.49 -6.05 10.03
CA MET A 154 -16.07 -5.58 11.30
C MET A 154 -15.16 -4.57 11.99
N GLY A 155 -15.73 -3.44 12.41
CA GLY A 155 -15.03 -2.39 13.14
C GLY A 155 -14.02 -1.61 12.28
N GLN A 156 -14.16 -1.64 10.95
CA GLN A 156 -13.31 -0.87 10.06
C GLN A 156 -13.47 0.64 10.28
N ASP A 157 -12.34 1.34 10.21
CA ASP A 157 -12.20 2.79 10.19
C ASP A 157 -10.93 3.16 9.39
N GLY A 158 -10.60 4.44 9.29
CA GLY A 158 -9.40 4.97 8.64
C GLY A 158 -9.71 5.78 7.39
N HIS A 159 -8.67 6.26 6.72
CA HIS A 159 -8.84 7.19 5.60
C HIS A 159 -9.61 6.59 4.41
N CYS A 160 -9.61 5.28 4.22
CA CYS A 160 -10.42 4.65 3.17
C CYS A 160 -11.91 4.52 3.54
N GLY A 161 -12.32 4.98 4.72
CA GLY A 161 -13.70 4.89 5.19
C GLY A 161 -14.05 3.52 5.76
N ASN A 162 -15.32 3.32 6.06
CA ASN A 162 -15.83 2.15 6.79
C ASN A 162 -17.06 1.49 6.15
N PHE A 163 -17.35 1.80 4.87
CA PHE A 163 -18.47 1.24 4.12
C PHE A 163 -19.86 1.63 4.66
N ASN A 164 -19.99 2.76 5.35
CA ASN A 164 -21.27 3.25 5.85
C ASN A 164 -21.94 4.28 4.91
N GLY A 165 -21.33 4.61 3.77
CA GLY A 165 -21.85 5.55 2.78
C GLY A 165 -21.76 7.02 3.18
N ILE A 166 -20.89 7.36 4.15
CA ILE A 166 -20.67 8.71 4.67
C ILE A 166 -19.19 9.09 4.54
#